data_AF-A0A256HXD2-F1
#
_entry.id   AF-A0A256HXD2-F1
#
_cell.length_a   1.000
_cell.length_b   1.000
_cell.length_c   1.000
_cell.angle_alpha   90.00
_cell.angle_beta   90.00
_cell.angle_gamma   90.00
#
_symmetry.space_group_name_H-M   'P 1'
#
loop_
_entity.id
_entity.type
_entity.pdbx_description
1 polymer ?
#
loop_
_entity_poly.entity_id
_entity_poly.type
_entity_poly.pdbx_seq_one_letter_code
_entity_poly.pdbx_strand_id
1 'polypeptide(L)'
;MNARPLAALGVAITTFLVVAALITEALAARIAFSAIVGLPVGIAAGIVTGAATRTRLWRSPRARPALLGIAAFGYAILAVAAVSYAVPPARGLVSVATAVPFAAVCAVAAALLARRYPERIR
;
A
#
# COMPACT_ATOMS: atom_id res chain seq x y z
N MET A 1 -15.98 11.59 -7.82
CA MET A 1 -15.90 10.65 -6.69
C MET A 1 -14.90 11.19 -5.70
N ASN A 2 -15.20 11.20 -4.40
CA ASN A 2 -14.26 11.70 -3.39
C ASN A 2 -13.02 10.79 -3.34
N ALA A 3 -11.85 11.30 -3.70
CA ALA A 3 -10.60 10.52 -3.69
C ALA A 3 -10.05 10.27 -2.27
N ARG A 4 -10.55 11.02 -1.28
CA ARG A 4 -10.15 10.94 0.13
C ARG A 4 -10.26 9.54 0.77
N PRO A 5 -11.42 8.84 0.73
CA PRO A 5 -11.52 7.50 1.30
C PRO A 5 -10.63 6.48 0.59
N LEU A 6 -10.49 6.59 -0.74
CA LEU A 6 -9.63 5.74 -1.54
C LEU A 6 -8.16 5.90 -1.15
N ALA A 7 -7.69 7.14 -1.02
CA ALA A 7 -6.32 7.40 -0.58
C ALA A 7 -6.08 6.91 0.86
N ALA A 8 -7.02 7.15 1.77
CA ALA A 8 -6.90 6.69 3.15
C ALA A 8 -6.82 5.16 3.24
N LEU A 9 -7.67 4.45 2.49
CA LEU A 9 -7.68 2.99 2.45
C LEU A 9 -6.40 2.44 1.81
N GLY A 10 -5.97 2.98 0.67
CA GLY A 10 -4.73 2.53 0.03
C GLY A 10 -3.48 2.81 0.87
N VAL A 11 -3.41 3.95 1.57
CA VAL A 11 -2.33 4.22 2.53
C VAL A 11 -2.37 3.23 3.68
N ALA A 12 -3.55 2.94 4.23
CA ALA A 12 -3.70 1.94 5.30
C ALA A 12 -3.21 0.56 4.85
N ILE A 13 -3.60 0.11 3.66
CA ILE A 13 -3.15 -1.15 3.04
C ILE A 13 -1.63 -1.16 2.88
N THR A 14 -1.07 -0.09 2.34
CA THR A 14 0.38 0.02 2.10
C THR A 14 1.15 -0.09 3.40
N THR A 15 0.75 0.69 4.42
CA THR A 15 1.38 0.65 5.73
C THR A 15 1.23 -0.73 6.37
N PHE A 16 0.04 -1.33 6.30
CA PHE A 16 -0.19 -2.69 6.81
C PHE A 16 0.80 -3.68 6.20
N LEU A 17 0.89 -3.73 4.87
CA LEU A 17 1.74 -4.67 4.15
C LEU A 17 3.22 -4.45 4.50
N VAL A 18 3.69 -3.21 4.49
CA VAL A 18 5.10 -2.88 4.77
C VAL A 18 5.46 -3.21 6.21
N VAL A 19 4.65 -2.78 7.18
CA VAL A 19 4.93 -3.02 8.60
C VAL A 19 4.81 -4.49 8.94
N ALA A 20 3.78 -5.19 8.46
CA ALA A 20 3.63 -6.62 8.69
C ALA A 20 4.83 -7.40 8.13
N ALA A 21 5.21 -7.14 6.87
CA ALA A 21 6.33 -7.82 6.23
C ALA A 21 7.65 -7.55 6.99
N LEU A 22 7.96 -6.29 7.31
CA LEU A 22 9.19 -5.93 8.01
C LEU A 22 9.28 -6.55 9.40
N ILE A 23 8.20 -6.52 10.19
CA ILE A 23 8.20 -7.09 11.53
C ILE A 23 8.28 -8.62 11.46
N THR A 24 7.54 -9.26 10.54
CA THR A 24 7.58 -10.71 10.36
C THR A 24 8.97 -11.19 9.94
N GLU A 25 9.61 -10.53 8.98
CA GLU A 25 10.98 -10.83 8.54
C GLU A 25 12.00 -10.60 9.67
N ALA A 26 11.93 -9.44 10.36
CA ALA A 26 12.84 -9.14 11.46
C ALA A 26 12.74 -10.15 12.61
N LEU A 27 11.54 -10.70 12.87
CA LEU A 27 11.31 -11.70 13.90
C LEU A 27 11.52 -13.14 13.41
N ALA A 28 11.58 -13.39 12.09
CA ALA A 28 11.68 -14.75 11.53
C ALA A 28 12.94 -15.48 12.01
N ALA A 29 14.05 -14.75 12.20
CA ALA A 29 15.29 -15.30 12.74
C ALA A 29 15.22 -15.68 14.24
N ARG A 30 14.17 -15.26 14.96
CA ARG A 30 14.05 -15.40 16.41
C ARG A 30 12.85 -16.24 16.85
N ILE A 31 11.77 -16.26 16.07
CA ILE A 31 10.49 -16.85 16.44
C ILE A 31 9.91 -17.59 15.23
N ALA A 32 9.60 -18.89 15.41
CA ALA A 32 9.01 -19.72 14.35
C ALA A 32 7.65 -19.20 13.84
N PHE A 33 6.93 -18.45 14.69
CA PHE A 33 5.62 -17.86 14.39
C PHE A 33 5.66 -16.32 14.38
N SER A 34 6.69 -15.74 13.77
CA SER A 34 6.85 -14.28 13.66
C SER A 34 5.66 -13.56 13.02
N ALA A 35 4.90 -14.25 12.16
CA ALA A 35 3.67 -13.73 11.56
C ALA A 35 2.57 -13.41 12.59
N ILE A 36 2.53 -14.12 13.73
CA ILE A 36 1.56 -13.87 14.82
C ILE A 36 1.74 -12.47 15.40
N VAL A 37 2.96 -11.94 15.39
CA VAL A 37 3.27 -10.59 15.88
C VAL A 37 3.19 -9.57 14.74
N GLY A 38 3.78 -9.88 13.59
CA GLY A 38 3.85 -8.94 12.47
C GLY A 38 2.48 -8.53 11.92
N LEU A 39 1.55 -9.47 11.76
CA LEU A 39 0.23 -9.19 11.20
C LEU A 39 -0.59 -8.21 12.08
N PRO A 40 -0.79 -8.44 13.39
CA PRO A 40 -1.52 -7.50 14.24
C PRO A 40 -0.86 -6.12 14.32
N VAL A 41 0.48 -6.06 14.40
CA VAL A 41 1.21 -4.80 14.43
C VAL A 41 1.03 -4.04 13.11
N GLY A 42 1.09 -4.74 11.98
CA GLY A 42 0.77 -4.16 10.69
C GLY A 42 -0.66 -3.61 10.64
N ILE A 43 -1.64 -4.36 11.16
CA ILE A 43 -3.05 -3.92 11.15
C ILE A 43 -3.21 -2.63 11.95
N ALA A 44 -2.64 -2.58 13.17
CA ALA A 44 -2.66 -1.39 14.01
C ALA A 44 -2.03 -0.19 13.30
N ALA A 45 -0.85 -0.37 12.70
CA ALA A 45 -0.18 0.69 11.94
C ALA A 45 -0.99 1.16 10.72
N GLY A 46 -1.60 0.23 9.98
CA GLY A 46 -2.50 0.52 8.87
C GLY A 46 -3.71 1.36 9.30
N ILE A 47 -4.38 0.98 10.39
CA ILE A 47 -5.52 1.71 10.93
C ILE A 47 -5.12 3.13 11.32
N VAL A 48 -4.03 3.28 12.08
CA VAL A 48 -3.54 4.59 12.54
C VAL A 48 -3.18 5.50 11.37
N THR A 49 -2.44 5.00 10.38
CA THR A 49 -2.04 5.79 9.21
C THR A 49 -3.20 6.10 8.28
N GLY A 50 -4.14 5.18 8.08
CA GLY A 50 -5.38 5.42 7.35
C GLY A 50 -6.25 6.50 8.01
N ALA A 51 -6.42 6.42 9.33
CA ALA A 51 -7.16 7.42 10.10
C ALA A 51 -6.46 8.79 10.06
N ALA A 52 -5.14 8.84 10.21
CA ALA A 52 -4.35 10.07 10.09
C ALA A 52 -4.45 10.66 8.67
N THR A 53 -4.44 9.81 7.64
CA THR A 53 -4.60 10.20 6.25
C THR A 53 -5.95 10.85 6.02
N ARG A 54 -7.02 10.18 6.47
CA ARG A 54 -8.39 10.67 6.34
C ARG A 54 -8.61 11.96 7.10
N THR A 55 -8.16 12.06 8.36
CA THR A 55 -8.51 13.17 9.26
C THR A 55 -7.60 14.40 9.12
N ARG A 56 -6.30 14.20 8.91
CA ARG A 56 -5.29 15.28 8.89
C ARG A 56 -4.58 15.42 7.56
N LEU A 57 -3.91 14.39 7.05
CA LEU A 57 -2.97 14.55 5.93
C LEU A 57 -3.65 14.95 4.62
N TRP A 58 -4.87 14.47 4.36
CA TRP A 58 -5.62 14.83 3.14
C TRP A 58 -5.96 16.33 3.04
N ARG A 59 -5.98 17.04 4.17
CA ARG A 59 -6.26 18.48 4.20
C ARG A 59 -5.14 19.29 3.54
N SER A 60 -3.91 18.77 3.52
CA SER A 60 -2.78 19.41 2.86
C SER A 60 -2.78 19.12 1.36
N PRO A 61 -2.98 20.11 0.47
CA PRO A 61 -2.99 19.90 -0.98
C PRO A 61 -1.65 19.36 -1.49
N ARG A 62 -0.54 19.75 -0.85
CA ARG A 62 0.82 19.31 -1.21
C ARG A 62 1.06 17.82 -0.91
N ALA A 63 0.35 17.25 0.06
CA ALA A 63 0.49 15.84 0.43
C ALA A 63 -0.32 14.89 -0.46
N ARG A 64 -1.41 15.37 -1.10
CA ARG A 64 -2.33 14.52 -1.88
C ARG A 64 -1.66 13.68 -2.95
N PRO A 65 -0.72 14.20 -3.76
CA PRO A 65 -0.09 13.37 -4.80
C PRO A 65 0.75 12.25 -4.20
N ALA A 66 1.47 12.52 -3.11
CA ALA A 66 2.24 11.50 -2.41
C ALA A 66 1.33 10.44 -1.78
N LEU A 67 0.24 10.85 -1.13
CA LEU A 67 -0.75 9.93 -0.54
C LEU A 67 -1.40 9.04 -1.59
N LEU A 68 -1.69 9.57 -2.78
CA LEU A 68 -2.23 8.78 -3.89
C LEU A 68 -1.20 7.82 -4.48
N GLY A 69 0.06 8.23 -4.59
CA GLY A 69 1.14 7.34 -4.98
C GLY A 69 1.31 6.18 -4.00
N ILE A 70 1.36 6.48 -2.70
CA ILE A 70 1.42 5.46 -1.64
C ILE A 70 0.21 4.55 -1.74
N ALA A 71 -1.00 5.09 -1.87
CA ALA A 71 -2.21 4.29 -2.03
C ALA A 71 -2.14 3.33 -3.24
N ALA A 72 -1.67 3.82 -4.39
CA ALA A 72 -1.52 3.04 -5.60
C ALA A 72 -0.52 1.89 -5.43
N PHE A 73 0.54 2.08 -4.64
CA PHE A 73 1.49 0.99 -4.31
C PHE A 73 0.77 -0.19 -3.65
N GLY A 74 0.04 0.06 -2.54
CA GLY A 74 -0.66 -0.99 -1.81
C GLY A 74 -1.72 -1.70 -2.67
N TYR A 75 -2.48 -0.94 -3.46
CA TYR A 75 -3.45 -1.53 -4.39
C TYR A 75 -2.79 -2.39 -5.48
N ALA A 76 -1.66 -1.95 -6.02
CA ALA A 76 -0.92 -2.72 -7.03
C ALA A 76 -0.41 -4.05 -6.45
N ILE A 77 0.15 -4.04 -5.23
CA ILE A 77 0.57 -5.28 -4.56
C ILE A 77 -0.63 -6.21 -4.33
N LEU A 78 -1.76 -5.70 -3.84
CA LEU A 78 -2.97 -6.51 -3.67
C LEU A 78 -3.49 -7.07 -5.00
N ALA A 79 -3.46 -6.28 -6.07
CA ALA A 79 -3.87 -6.74 -7.40
C ALA A 79 -2.96 -7.88 -7.90
N VAL A 80 -1.65 -7.74 -7.75
CA VAL A 80 -0.68 -8.79 -8.11
C VAL A 80 -0.91 -10.05 -7.28
N ALA A 81 -1.14 -9.91 -5.97
CA ALA A 81 -1.46 -11.05 -5.11
C ALA A 81 -2.77 -11.73 -5.52
N ALA A 82 -3.81 -10.96 -5.84
CA ALA A 82 -5.09 -11.47 -6.31
C ALA A 82 -4.96 -12.22 -7.65
N VAL A 83 -4.16 -11.71 -8.58
CA VAL A 83 -3.86 -12.36 -9.86
C VAL A 83 -3.12 -13.68 -9.64
N SER A 84 -2.09 -13.69 -8.79
CA SER A 84 -1.35 -14.91 -8.43
C SER A 84 -2.26 -15.97 -7.80
N TYR A 85 -3.22 -15.53 -6.99
CA TYR A 85 -4.20 -16.41 -6.36
C TYR A 85 -5.20 -16.98 -7.37
N ALA A 86 -5.82 -16.12 -8.18
CA ALA A 86 -6.94 -16.47 -9.05
C ALA A 86 -6.54 -17.07 -10.42
N VAL A 87 -5.31 -16.81 -10.89
CA VAL A 87 -4.82 -17.23 -12.21
C VAL A 87 -3.60 -18.15 -12.01
N PRO A 88 -3.80 -19.48 -11.92
CA PRO A 88 -2.70 -20.42 -11.65
C PRO A 88 -1.50 -20.30 -12.61
N PRO A 89 -1.67 -20.09 -13.93
CA PRO A 89 -0.55 -19.88 -14.85
C PRO A 89 0.30 -18.64 -14.52
N ALA A 90 -0.29 -17.61 -13.91
CA ALA A 90 0.41 -16.37 -13.59
C ALA A 90 1.34 -16.51 -12.37
N ARG A 91 1.21 -17.56 -11.55
CA ARG A 91 2.03 -17.77 -10.34
C ARG A 91 3.53 -17.79 -10.65
N GLY A 92 3.93 -18.37 -11.78
CA GLY A 92 5.34 -18.42 -12.20
C GLY A 92 5.94 -17.06 -12.56
N LEU A 93 5.09 -16.06 -12.82
CA LEU A 93 5.50 -14.69 -13.17
C LEU A 93 5.46 -13.74 -11.96
N VAL A 94 4.75 -14.12 -10.89
CA VAL A 94 4.58 -13.31 -9.69
C VAL A 94 5.65 -13.68 -8.67
N SER A 95 6.59 -12.76 -8.47
CA SER A 95 7.61 -12.83 -7.43
C SER A 95 7.75 -11.47 -6.75
N VAL A 96 8.42 -11.41 -5.60
CA VAL A 96 8.76 -10.13 -4.96
C VAL A 96 9.57 -9.24 -5.91
N ALA A 97 10.48 -9.84 -6.67
CA ALA A 97 11.33 -9.14 -7.64
C ALA A 97 10.55 -8.50 -8.80
N THR A 98 9.35 -9.01 -9.13
CA THR A 98 8.50 -8.42 -10.18
C THR A 98 7.38 -7.54 -9.60
N ALA A 99 6.79 -7.93 -8.48
CA ALA A 99 5.65 -7.23 -7.86
C ALA A 99 6.04 -5.86 -7.28
N VAL A 100 7.17 -5.77 -6.57
CA VAL A 100 7.63 -4.52 -5.95
C VAL A 100 7.95 -3.44 -6.97
N PRO A 101 8.76 -3.67 -8.02
CA PRO A 101 9.01 -2.63 -9.01
C PRO A 101 7.75 -2.25 -9.79
N PHE A 102 6.88 -3.20 -10.11
CA PHE A 102 5.58 -2.90 -10.72
C PHE A 102 4.74 -1.94 -9.86
N ALA A 103 4.59 -2.26 -8.56
CA ALA A 103 3.88 -1.40 -7.63
C ALA A 103 4.54 -0.03 -7.45
N ALA A 104 5.88 0.04 -7.48
CA ALA A 104 6.62 1.29 -7.44
C ALA A 104 6.35 2.16 -8.69
N VAL A 105 6.32 1.57 -9.88
CA VAL A 105 5.95 2.30 -11.11
C VAL A 105 4.51 2.82 -11.02
N CYS A 106 3.56 2.00 -10.55
CA CYS A 106 2.18 2.45 -10.33
C CYS A 106 2.10 3.61 -9.33
N ALA A 107 2.89 3.56 -8.25
CA ALA A 107 2.95 4.61 -7.24
C ALA A 107 3.48 5.94 -7.83
N VAL A 108 4.57 5.88 -8.57
CA VAL A 108 5.17 7.05 -9.23
C VAL A 108 4.20 7.62 -10.28
N ALA A 109 3.63 6.77 -11.12
CA ALA A 109 2.66 7.18 -12.14
C ALA A 109 1.44 7.88 -11.50
N ALA A 110 0.86 7.30 -10.45
CA ALA A 110 -0.26 7.89 -9.74
C ALA A 110 0.11 9.24 -9.09
N ALA A 111 1.29 9.34 -8.47
CA ALA A 111 1.77 10.58 -7.88
C ALA A 111 2.00 11.68 -8.93
N LEU A 112 2.60 11.35 -10.08
CA LEU A 112 2.83 12.28 -11.18
C LEU A 112 1.52 12.73 -11.82
N LEU A 113 0.60 11.79 -12.07
CA LEU A 113 -0.72 12.11 -12.61
C LEU A 113 -1.50 13.01 -11.65
N ALA A 114 -1.39 12.74 -10.34
CA ALA A 114 -2.03 13.55 -9.32
C ALA A 114 -1.43 14.96 -9.21
N ARG A 115 -0.13 15.12 -9.48
CA ARG A 115 0.51 16.44 -9.58
C ARG A 115 0.08 17.19 -10.84
N ARG A 116 -0.11 16.48 -11.95
CA ARG A 116 -0.44 17.05 -13.26
C ARG A 116 -1.91 17.49 -13.36
N TYR A 117 -2.82 16.80 -12.65
CA TYR A 117 -4.25 17.06 -12.72
C TYR A 117 -4.91 17.28 -11.33
N PRO A 118 -4.48 18.30 -10.55
CA PRO A 118 -4.98 18.52 -9.19
C PRO A 118 -6.49 18.80 -9.12
N GLU A 119 -7.06 19.37 -10.17
CA GLU A 119 -8.50 19.67 -10.31
C GLU A 119 -9.40 18.44 -10.32
N ARG A 120 -8.89 17.25 -10.66
CA ARG A 120 -9.67 15.99 -10.65
C ARG A 120 -9.73 15.30 -9.28
N ILE A 121 -9.03 15.82 -8.27
CA ILE A 121 -8.73 15.12 -7.00
C ILE A 121 -9.42 15.79 -5.79
N ARG A 122 -10.45 16.62 -6.03
CA ARG A 122 -11.19 17.29 -4.95
C ARG A 122 -11.92 16.31 -4.04
#